data_AF-A0A2V9MG65-F1
#
_entry.id   AF-A0A2V9MG65-F1
#
_cell.length_a   1.000
_cell.length_b   1.000
_cell.length_c   1.000
_cell.angle_alpha   90.00
_cell.angle_beta   90.00
_cell.angle_gamma   90.00
#
_symmetry.space_group_name_H-M   'P 1'
#
loop_
_entity.id
_entity.type
_entity.pdbx_description
1 polymer ?
#
loop_
_entity_poly.entity_id
_entity_poly.type
_entity_poly.pdbx_seq_one_letter_code
_entity_poly.pdbx_strand_id
1 'polypeptide(L)'
;MSIQPNLHPDGICDGGDLDCGSGLLLIIREAMQPLPPGGILEIRSREISVKEDLPAWCRLVGHRLRAIEPGESGSTSYFVQKQKNDEALLTDLEKAKAFTWSVRVRWTSGMQAKALVRNHSFLVGQPASFDTSDAAPNALEYVLSALGGCLAVGLQWRASRRGIEIRNLELVLKARPENILVFLGLEDEGNPGLATIEGTLYIDAEVDDGVIEELWQETLARSPLTQTLTRPARVQVEIKRT
;
A
#
# COMPACT_ATOMS: atom_id res chain seq x y z
N MET A 1 -34.51 -20.93 6.18
CA MET A 1 -33.10 -20.47 6.27
C MET A 1 -32.27 -21.72 6.47
N SER A 2 -31.83 -22.32 5.37
CA SER A 2 -31.24 -23.67 5.39
C SER A 2 -29.75 -23.54 5.74
N ILE A 3 -29.39 -24.04 6.93
CA ILE A 3 -28.00 -24.17 7.38
C ILE A 3 -27.31 -25.12 6.39
N GLN A 4 -26.42 -24.60 5.55
CA GLN A 4 -25.58 -25.46 4.71
C GLN A 4 -24.59 -26.21 5.62
N PRO A 5 -24.27 -27.48 5.31
CA PRO A 5 -23.37 -28.29 6.14
C PRO A 5 -22.00 -27.62 6.23
N ASN A 6 -21.39 -27.63 7.42
CA ASN A 6 -20.04 -27.13 7.73
C ASN A 6 -19.11 -27.21 6.51
N LEU A 7 -18.90 -26.09 5.83
CA LEU A 7 -17.90 -25.97 4.78
C LEU A 7 -16.53 -25.98 5.46
N HIS A 8 -15.83 -27.11 5.39
CA HIS A 8 -14.46 -27.19 5.89
C HIS A 8 -13.51 -26.60 4.83
N PRO A 9 -12.77 -25.52 5.12
CA PRO A 9 -11.81 -24.98 4.17
C PRO A 9 -10.58 -25.88 4.05
N ASP A 10 -10.06 -26.03 2.84
CA ASP A 10 -8.79 -26.69 2.52
C ASP A 10 -7.60 -25.73 2.61
N GLY A 11 -7.87 -24.42 2.65
CA GLY A 11 -6.88 -23.37 2.86
C GLY A 11 -7.52 -22.08 3.34
N ILE A 12 -6.73 -21.19 3.92
CA ILE A 12 -7.18 -19.91 4.45
C ILE A 12 -6.30 -18.80 3.90
N CYS A 13 -6.93 -17.70 3.50
CA CYS A 13 -6.27 -16.47 3.07
C CYS A 13 -6.85 -15.29 3.87
N ASP A 14 -6.03 -14.65 4.69
CA ASP A 14 -6.41 -13.41 5.37
C ASP A 14 -5.96 -12.19 4.55
N GLY A 15 -6.95 -11.47 4.02
CA GLY A 15 -6.79 -10.27 3.22
C GLY A 15 -6.74 -8.96 4.03
N GLY A 16 -7.16 -8.99 5.30
CA GLY A 16 -7.34 -7.79 6.11
C GLY A 16 -8.20 -6.73 5.41
N ASP A 17 -7.67 -5.51 5.34
CA ASP A 17 -8.32 -4.32 4.76
C ASP A 17 -7.94 -4.06 3.29
N LEU A 18 -7.32 -5.01 2.58
CA LEU A 18 -7.01 -4.82 1.16
C LEU A 18 -8.25 -4.97 0.28
N ASP A 19 -8.38 -4.08 -0.70
CA ASP A 19 -9.35 -4.23 -1.77
C ASP A 19 -8.86 -5.20 -2.87
N CYS A 20 -9.79 -5.70 -3.67
CA CYS A 20 -9.53 -6.64 -4.75
C CYS A 20 -8.55 -6.11 -5.83
N GLY A 21 -8.59 -4.81 -6.12
CA GLY A 21 -7.76 -4.16 -7.14
C GLY A 21 -6.33 -3.81 -6.66
N SER A 22 -6.13 -3.64 -5.36
CA SER A 22 -4.85 -3.23 -4.75
C SER A 22 -4.02 -4.40 -4.23
N GLY A 23 -4.33 -5.63 -4.65
CA GLY A 23 -3.49 -6.80 -4.43
C GLY A 23 -4.16 -7.99 -3.76
N LEU A 24 -5.34 -7.83 -3.14
CA LEU A 24 -6.03 -8.94 -2.48
C LEU A 24 -6.27 -10.11 -3.45
N LEU A 25 -6.64 -9.83 -4.71
CA LEU A 25 -6.83 -10.89 -5.71
C LEU A 25 -5.54 -11.67 -6.00
N LEU A 26 -4.36 -11.05 -5.92
CA LEU A 26 -3.10 -11.78 -6.09
C LEU A 26 -2.86 -12.74 -4.91
N ILE A 27 -3.13 -12.29 -3.69
CA ILE A 27 -3.01 -13.12 -2.48
C ILE A 27 -3.99 -14.30 -2.53
N ILE A 28 -5.25 -14.04 -2.91
CA ILE A 28 -6.27 -15.09 -3.06
C ILE A 28 -5.83 -16.13 -4.10
N ARG A 29 -5.35 -15.68 -5.27
CA ARG A 29 -4.93 -16.57 -6.35
C ARG A 29 -3.72 -17.41 -5.95
N GLU A 30 -2.74 -16.82 -5.27
CA GLU A 30 -1.59 -17.53 -4.72
C GLU A 30 -2.02 -18.60 -3.71
N ALA A 31 -2.87 -18.25 -2.74
CA ALA A 31 -3.38 -19.19 -1.74
C ALA A 31 -4.27 -20.30 -2.35
N MET A 32 -4.96 -20.01 -3.45
CA MET A 32 -5.79 -20.98 -4.18
C MET A 32 -4.99 -21.88 -5.11
N GLN A 33 -3.79 -21.48 -5.52
CA GLN A 33 -2.94 -22.23 -6.44
C GLN A 33 -2.66 -23.67 -5.96
N PRO A 34 -2.24 -23.94 -4.71
CA PRO A 34 -1.93 -25.30 -4.24
C PRO A 34 -3.17 -26.18 -4.05
N LEU A 35 -4.38 -25.62 -3.98
CA LEU A 35 -5.60 -26.41 -3.76
C LEU A 35 -5.95 -27.25 -5.00
N PRO A 36 -6.44 -28.49 -4.85
CA PRO A 36 -6.98 -29.25 -5.98
C PRO A 36 -8.29 -28.63 -6.48
N PRO A 37 -8.70 -28.85 -7.74
CA PRO A 37 -10.07 -28.57 -8.18
C PRO A 37 -11.08 -29.24 -7.26
N GLY A 38 -12.10 -28.50 -6.84
CA GLY A 38 -13.07 -28.90 -5.81
C GLY A 38 -12.71 -28.42 -4.41
N GLY A 39 -11.45 -28.07 -4.14
CA GLY A 39 -11.00 -27.53 -2.86
C GLY A 39 -11.57 -26.16 -2.55
N ILE A 40 -11.75 -25.86 -1.27
CA ILE A 40 -12.38 -24.64 -0.75
C ILE A 40 -11.33 -23.77 -0.07
N LEU A 41 -11.18 -22.53 -0.54
CA LEU A 41 -10.43 -21.49 0.16
C LEU A 41 -11.38 -20.64 1.01
N GLU A 42 -11.10 -20.49 2.29
CA GLU A 42 -11.69 -19.43 3.11
C GLU A 42 -10.89 -18.14 2.89
N ILE A 43 -11.58 -17.08 2.50
CA ILE A 43 -11.01 -15.74 2.33
C ILE A 43 -11.62 -14.86 3.42
N ARG A 44 -10.78 -14.35 4.32
CA ARG A 44 -11.20 -13.43 5.38
C ARG A 44 -10.88 -12.00 4.97
N SER A 45 -11.85 -11.11 5.05
CA SER A 45 -11.64 -9.70 4.73
C SER A 45 -12.52 -8.80 5.59
N ARG A 46 -12.00 -7.61 5.91
CA ARG A 46 -12.74 -6.52 6.57
C ARG A 46 -13.09 -5.40 5.59
N GLU A 47 -12.56 -5.46 4.38
CA GLU A 47 -12.79 -4.46 3.35
C GLU A 47 -14.19 -4.62 2.74
N ILE A 48 -14.98 -3.55 2.80
CA ILE A 48 -16.40 -3.57 2.48
C ILE A 48 -16.65 -3.85 0.99
N SER A 49 -15.80 -3.34 0.10
CA SER A 49 -15.92 -3.54 -1.35
C SER A 49 -15.79 -5.01 -1.78
N VAL A 50 -15.10 -5.84 -1.00
CA VAL A 50 -14.92 -7.28 -1.28
C VAL A 50 -16.25 -8.01 -1.40
N LYS A 51 -17.29 -7.54 -0.69
CA LYS A 51 -18.64 -8.10 -0.76
C LYS A 51 -19.23 -8.07 -2.17
N GLU A 52 -18.87 -7.07 -2.97
CA GLU A 52 -19.35 -6.90 -4.34
C GLU A 52 -18.32 -7.44 -5.36
N ASP A 53 -17.04 -7.14 -5.13
CA ASP A 53 -15.96 -7.44 -6.07
C ASP A 53 -15.62 -8.93 -6.14
N LEU A 54 -15.55 -9.61 -4.98
CA LEU A 54 -15.13 -11.01 -4.95
C LEU A 54 -16.13 -11.95 -5.64
N PRO A 55 -17.47 -11.82 -5.45
CA PRO A 55 -18.43 -12.58 -6.24
C PRO A 55 -18.36 -12.30 -7.75
N ALA A 56 -18.10 -11.04 -8.14
CA ALA A 56 -17.92 -10.68 -9.54
C ALA A 56 -16.68 -11.35 -10.14
N TRP A 57 -15.55 -11.30 -9.42
CA TRP A 57 -14.31 -11.97 -9.81
C TRP A 57 -14.50 -13.49 -9.92
N CYS A 58 -15.15 -14.14 -8.94
CA CYS A 58 -15.42 -15.59 -8.99
C CYS A 58 -16.15 -16.00 -10.28
N ARG A 59 -17.17 -15.24 -10.68
CA ARG A 59 -17.91 -15.48 -11.93
C ARG A 59 -17.01 -15.32 -13.16
N LEU A 60 -16.16 -14.29 -13.17
CA LEU A 60 -15.26 -13.98 -14.28
C LEU A 60 -14.18 -15.05 -14.48
N VAL A 61 -13.58 -15.54 -13.38
CA VAL A 61 -12.53 -16.58 -13.45
C VAL A 61 -13.10 -18.00 -13.42
N GLY A 62 -14.41 -18.16 -13.22
CA GLY A 62 -15.09 -19.45 -13.19
C GLY A 62 -14.89 -20.24 -11.88
N HIS A 63 -14.61 -19.57 -10.77
CA HIS A 63 -14.67 -20.17 -9.42
C HIS A 63 -16.09 -20.06 -8.84
N ARG A 64 -16.38 -20.84 -7.80
CA ARG A 64 -17.72 -20.88 -7.21
C ARG A 64 -17.68 -20.41 -5.77
N LEU A 65 -18.33 -19.27 -5.49
CA LEU A 65 -18.62 -18.86 -4.12
C LEU A 65 -19.68 -19.79 -3.52
N ARG A 66 -19.36 -20.44 -2.39
CA ARG A 66 -20.21 -21.43 -1.72
C ARG A 66 -20.99 -20.81 -0.57
N ALA A 67 -20.33 -19.98 0.23
CA ALA A 67 -20.94 -19.31 1.37
C ALA A 67 -20.24 -17.98 1.66
N ILE A 68 -20.98 -17.11 2.34
CA ILE A 68 -20.49 -15.89 2.97
C ILE A 68 -20.99 -15.93 4.40
N GLU A 69 -20.08 -15.86 5.36
CA GLU A 69 -20.39 -15.97 6.78
C GLU A 69 -19.77 -14.80 7.54
N PRO A 70 -20.40 -14.32 8.62
CA PRO A 70 -19.74 -13.39 9.55
C PRO A 70 -18.49 -14.06 10.13
N GLY A 71 -17.35 -13.39 10.03
CA GLY A 71 -16.09 -13.82 10.63
C GLY A 71 -15.88 -13.22 12.02
N GLU A 72 -14.70 -13.48 12.59
CA GLU A 72 -14.28 -12.90 13.86
C GLU A 72 -13.89 -11.42 13.72
N SER A 73 -14.00 -10.65 14.80
CA SER A 73 -13.54 -9.25 14.89
C SER A 73 -13.99 -8.34 13.73
N GLY A 74 -15.26 -8.47 13.31
CA GLY A 74 -15.86 -7.63 12.26
C GLY A 74 -15.47 -8.00 10.82
N SER A 75 -14.74 -9.10 10.63
CA SER A 75 -14.45 -9.63 9.30
C SER A 75 -15.62 -10.38 8.68
N THR A 76 -15.56 -10.59 7.37
CA THR A 76 -16.46 -11.48 6.61
C THR A 76 -15.62 -12.61 6.01
N SER A 77 -16.07 -13.85 6.19
CA SER A 77 -15.47 -15.04 5.59
C SER A 77 -16.21 -15.43 4.32
N TYR A 78 -15.46 -15.58 3.22
CA TYR A 78 -15.97 -16.00 1.91
C TYR A 78 -15.38 -17.37 1.57
N PHE A 79 -16.24 -18.36 1.33
CA PHE A 79 -15.81 -19.72 1.00
C PHE A 79 -15.86 -19.92 -0.51
N VAL A 80 -14.70 -19.90 -1.16
CA VAL A 80 -14.59 -20.02 -2.62
C VAL A 80 -14.05 -21.38 -2.99
N GLN A 81 -14.86 -22.14 -3.73
CA GLN A 81 -14.47 -23.43 -4.29
C GLN A 81 -13.75 -23.25 -5.62
N LYS A 82 -12.50 -23.73 -5.69
CA LYS A 82 -11.70 -23.79 -6.91
C LYS A 82 -12.35 -24.74 -7.91
N GLN A 83 -12.56 -24.29 -9.14
CA GLN A 83 -13.14 -25.13 -10.21
C GLN A 83 -12.10 -25.57 -11.23
N LYS A 84 -11.11 -24.72 -11.50
CA LYS A 84 -10.04 -24.95 -12.48
C LYS A 84 -8.75 -24.32 -11.97
N ASN A 85 -7.64 -24.70 -12.60
CA ASN A 85 -6.36 -24.06 -12.33
C ASN A 85 -6.31 -22.65 -12.94
N ASP A 86 -5.55 -21.78 -12.30
CA ASP A 86 -5.29 -20.43 -12.79
C ASP A 86 -4.00 -20.41 -13.61
N GLU A 87 -4.15 -20.66 -14.91
CA GLU A 87 -3.03 -20.70 -15.85
C GLU A 87 -2.41 -19.31 -16.09
N ALA A 88 -3.13 -18.23 -15.77
CA ALA A 88 -2.69 -16.85 -15.98
C ALA A 88 -1.94 -16.26 -14.78
N LEU A 89 -1.95 -16.92 -13.61
CA LEU A 89 -1.39 -16.38 -12.37
C LEU A 89 0.07 -15.97 -12.52
N LEU A 90 0.92 -16.84 -13.09
CA LEU A 90 2.34 -16.53 -13.27
C LEU A 90 2.53 -15.28 -14.15
N THR A 91 1.80 -15.18 -15.26
CA THR A 91 1.87 -14.02 -16.15
C THR A 91 1.40 -12.74 -15.46
N ASP A 92 0.34 -12.80 -14.66
CA ASP A 92 -0.19 -11.64 -13.96
C ASP A 92 0.70 -11.20 -12.80
N LEU A 93 1.37 -12.14 -12.10
CA LEU A 93 2.41 -11.82 -11.12
C LEU A 93 3.59 -11.10 -11.78
N GLU A 94 4.01 -11.52 -12.98
CA GLU A 94 5.05 -10.81 -13.73
C GLU A 94 4.61 -9.41 -14.16
N LYS A 95 3.35 -9.24 -14.60
CA LYS A 95 2.80 -7.89 -14.88
C LYS A 95 2.78 -7.00 -13.64
N ALA A 96 2.43 -7.55 -12.47
CA ALA A 96 2.44 -6.81 -11.21
C ALA A 96 3.86 -6.37 -10.83
N LYS A 97 4.86 -7.24 -11.00
CA LYS A 97 6.29 -6.89 -10.80
C LYS A 97 6.78 -5.82 -11.77
N ALA A 98 6.29 -5.84 -13.01
CA ALA A 98 6.65 -4.89 -14.05
C ALA A 98 5.76 -3.64 -14.08
N PHE A 99 4.86 -3.47 -13.10
CA PHE A 99 3.92 -2.35 -13.12
C PHE A 99 4.67 -1.01 -13.02
N THR A 100 4.32 -0.09 -13.92
CA THR A 100 4.94 1.24 -13.97
C THR A 100 3.93 2.28 -13.52
N TRP A 101 4.17 2.90 -12.36
CA TRP A 101 3.47 4.10 -11.95
C TRP A 101 3.97 5.29 -12.78
N SER A 102 3.05 6.15 -13.23
CA SER A 102 3.38 7.35 -13.98
C SER A 102 2.69 8.57 -13.38
N VAL A 103 3.40 9.69 -13.44
CA VAL A 103 2.92 11.02 -13.04
C VAL A 103 3.26 12.00 -14.14
N ARG A 104 2.38 12.96 -14.40
CA ARG A 104 2.69 14.11 -15.25
C ARG A 104 2.77 15.34 -14.38
N VAL A 105 3.91 16.02 -14.41
CA VAL A 105 4.11 17.28 -13.71
C VAL A 105 4.26 18.39 -14.74
N ARG A 106 3.47 19.45 -14.61
CA ARG A 106 3.53 20.62 -15.48
C ARG A 106 3.87 21.84 -14.64
N TRP A 107 4.90 22.57 -15.04
CA TRP A 107 5.16 23.91 -14.53
C TRP A 107 3.95 24.81 -14.82
N THR A 108 3.55 25.59 -13.82
CA THR A 108 2.39 26.47 -13.93
C THR A 108 2.85 27.92 -14.07
N SER A 109 3.23 28.55 -12.97
CA SER A 109 3.84 29.87 -12.91
C SER A 109 4.74 29.96 -11.68
N GLY A 110 5.69 30.91 -11.68
CA GLY A 110 6.61 31.11 -10.56
C GLY A 110 7.31 29.82 -10.13
N MET A 111 7.37 29.59 -8.82
CA MET A 111 7.97 28.41 -8.20
C MET A 111 6.94 27.31 -7.88
N GLN A 112 5.97 27.09 -8.78
CA GLN A 112 4.91 26.11 -8.59
C GLN A 112 4.72 25.20 -9.79
N ALA A 113 4.43 23.93 -9.50
CA ALA A 113 4.05 22.93 -10.49
C ALA A 113 2.73 22.26 -10.10
N LYS A 114 2.01 21.76 -11.11
CA LYS A 114 0.82 20.93 -10.91
C LYS A 114 1.13 19.49 -11.28
N ALA A 115 0.97 18.58 -10.33
CA ALA A 115 1.08 17.14 -10.54
C ALA A 115 -0.30 16.57 -10.91
N LEU A 116 -0.31 15.68 -11.90
CA LEU A 116 -1.47 14.91 -12.37
C LEU A 116 -1.15 13.44 -12.17
N VAL A 117 -1.91 12.78 -11.30
CA VAL A 117 -1.74 11.38 -10.92
C VAL A 117 -3.08 10.68 -11.04
N ARG A 118 -3.22 9.79 -12.04
CA ARG A 118 -4.51 9.13 -12.35
C ARG A 118 -5.63 10.18 -12.47
N ASN A 119 -6.66 10.09 -11.62
CA ASN A 119 -7.82 11.00 -11.60
C ASN A 119 -7.66 12.15 -10.59
N HIS A 120 -6.45 12.38 -10.05
CA HIS A 120 -6.18 13.39 -9.04
C HIS A 120 -5.19 14.43 -9.55
N SER A 121 -5.24 15.62 -8.94
CA SER A 121 -4.23 16.66 -9.15
C SER A 121 -3.98 17.47 -7.90
N PHE A 122 -2.75 17.89 -7.70
CA PHE A 122 -2.33 18.74 -6.58
C PHE A 122 -1.20 19.68 -7.02
N LEU A 123 -1.02 20.76 -6.26
CA LEU A 123 0.07 21.71 -6.47
C LEU A 123 1.30 21.27 -5.68
N VAL A 124 2.48 21.52 -6.23
CA VAL A 124 3.77 21.29 -5.58
C VAL A 124 4.50 22.63 -5.56
N GLY A 125 4.87 23.07 -4.37
CA GLY A 125 5.60 24.30 -4.12
C GLY A 125 7.10 24.18 -4.41
N GLN A 126 7.82 25.24 -4.07
CA GLN A 126 9.26 25.33 -4.29
C GLN A 126 10.03 24.27 -3.47
N PRO A 127 11.12 23.67 -3.99
CA PRO A 127 11.79 22.56 -3.29
C PRO A 127 12.42 22.92 -1.94
N ALA A 128 12.86 24.16 -1.77
CA ALA A 128 13.42 24.68 -0.53
C ALA A 128 12.59 25.89 -0.09
N SER A 129 11.55 25.63 0.70
CA SER A 129 10.84 26.68 1.43
C SER A 129 10.98 26.46 2.92
N PHE A 130 11.09 27.57 3.65
CA PHE A 130 11.12 27.61 5.10
C PHE A 130 9.91 28.36 5.67
N ASP A 131 8.96 28.75 4.80
CA ASP A 131 7.77 29.50 5.17
C ASP A 131 6.55 28.57 5.25
N THR A 132 5.85 28.60 6.38
CA THR A 132 4.63 27.82 6.60
C THR A 132 3.41 28.38 5.88
N SER A 133 3.50 29.58 5.30
CA SER A 133 2.40 30.27 4.62
C SER A 133 2.35 30.03 3.10
N ASP A 134 3.18 29.11 2.58
CA ASP A 134 3.19 28.77 1.16
C ASP A 134 1.85 28.20 0.69
N ALA A 135 1.47 28.57 -0.54
CA ALA A 135 0.19 28.14 -1.14
C ALA A 135 0.16 26.64 -1.51
N ALA A 136 1.28 25.93 -1.45
CA ALA A 136 1.36 24.49 -1.65
C ALA A 136 2.57 23.91 -0.89
N PRO A 137 2.48 22.67 -0.36
CA PRO A 137 3.61 22.00 0.27
C PRO A 137 4.79 21.86 -0.70
N ASN A 138 6.00 21.90 -0.15
CA ASN A 138 7.21 21.68 -0.94
C ASN A 138 7.36 20.19 -1.33
N ALA A 139 8.24 19.93 -2.29
CA ALA A 139 8.46 18.57 -2.80
C ALA A 139 8.97 17.59 -1.73
N LEU A 140 9.78 18.04 -0.77
CA LEU A 140 10.28 17.18 0.32
C LEU A 140 9.17 16.81 1.31
N GLU A 141 8.27 17.74 1.64
CA GLU A 141 7.10 17.49 2.46
C GLU A 141 6.17 16.46 1.82
N TYR A 142 6.01 16.50 0.49
CA TYR A 142 5.30 15.45 -0.24
C TYR A 142 5.97 14.07 -0.12
N VAL A 143 7.31 14.01 -0.14
CA VAL A 143 8.04 12.75 0.10
C VAL A 143 7.80 12.22 1.51
N LEU A 144 7.85 13.09 2.53
CA LEU A 144 7.56 12.69 3.91
C LEU A 144 6.10 12.26 4.10
N SER A 145 5.16 13.00 3.51
CA SER A 145 3.74 12.67 3.54
C SER A 145 3.48 11.31 2.89
N ALA A 146 4.11 11.05 1.73
CA ALA A 146 4.00 9.76 1.06
C ALA A 146 4.61 8.62 1.89
N LEU A 147 5.80 8.83 2.47
CA LEU A 147 6.43 7.85 3.37
C LEU A 147 5.53 7.55 4.58
N GLY A 148 4.99 8.59 5.22
CA GLY A 148 4.11 8.47 6.37
C GLY A 148 2.86 7.68 6.04
N GLY A 149 2.19 8.01 4.93
CA GLY A 149 1.03 7.27 4.45
C GLY A 149 1.35 5.81 4.11
N CYS A 150 2.49 5.55 3.47
CA CYS A 150 2.94 4.20 3.14
C CYS A 150 3.18 3.35 4.39
N LEU A 151 3.76 3.93 5.44
CA LEU A 151 4.01 3.26 6.71
C LEU A 151 2.72 3.06 7.51
N ALA A 152 1.87 4.08 7.63
CA ALA A 152 0.62 3.98 8.37
C ALA A 152 -0.34 2.95 7.76
N VAL A 153 -0.59 3.02 6.45
CA VAL A 153 -1.44 2.05 5.74
C VAL A 153 -0.82 0.64 5.76
N GLY A 154 0.50 0.55 5.61
CA GLY A 154 1.22 -0.72 5.68
C GLY A 154 1.09 -1.39 7.06
N LEU A 155 1.19 -0.61 8.14
CA LEU A 155 1.01 -1.10 9.51
C LEU A 155 -0.43 -1.53 9.76
N GLN A 156 -1.41 -0.70 9.39
CA GLN A 156 -2.83 -1.00 9.50
C GLN A 156 -3.16 -2.33 8.81
N TRP A 157 -2.68 -2.51 7.58
CA TRP A 157 -2.90 -3.74 6.84
C TRP A 157 -2.34 -4.98 7.56
N ARG A 158 -1.14 -4.90 8.12
CA ARG A 158 -0.53 -6.01 8.86
C ARG A 158 -1.26 -6.32 10.16
N ALA A 159 -1.64 -5.28 10.90
CA ALA A 159 -2.41 -5.43 12.13
C ALA A 159 -3.75 -6.12 11.83
N SER A 160 -4.44 -5.68 10.78
CA SER A 160 -5.72 -6.24 10.34
C SER A 160 -5.61 -7.73 10.03
N ARG A 161 -4.57 -8.15 9.30
CA ARG A 161 -4.30 -9.58 9.01
C ARG A 161 -3.97 -10.44 10.24
N ARG A 162 -3.60 -9.82 11.36
CA ARG A 162 -3.34 -10.51 12.63
C ARG A 162 -4.50 -10.43 13.61
N GLY A 163 -5.68 -9.97 13.18
CA GLY A 163 -6.80 -9.84 14.10
C GLY A 163 -6.79 -8.55 14.95
N ILE A 164 -5.77 -7.70 14.80
CA ILE A 164 -5.53 -6.56 15.69
C ILE A 164 -6.32 -5.34 15.20
N GLU A 165 -7.01 -4.69 16.12
CA GLU A 165 -7.71 -3.42 15.89
C GLU A 165 -6.83 -2.27 16.39
N ILE A 166 -6.54 -1.34 15.49
CA ILE A 166 -5.85 -0.09 15.83
C ILE A 166 -6.91 1.01 15.93
N ARG A 167 -7.05 1.60 17.12
CA ARG A 167 -8.00 2.68 17.39
C ARG A 167 -7.46 4.05 17.02
N ASN A 168 -6.15 4.25 17.20
CA ASN A 168 -5.47 5.48 16.80
C ASN A 168 -4.09 5.16 16.21
N LEU A 169 -3.73 5.89 15.16
CA LEU A 169 -2.46 5.74 14.46
C LEU A 169 -2.01 7.10 13.92
N GLU A 170 -0.94 7.64 14.50
CA GLU A 170 -0.34 8.90 14.06
C GLU A 170 1.18 8.73 13.92
N LEU A 171 1.73 9.23 12.82
CA LEU A 171 3.16 9.20 12.56
C LEU A 171 3.64 10.61 12.27
N VAL A 172 4.51 11.12 13.13
CA VAL A 172 5.16 12.41 12.96
C VAL A 172 6.53 12.18 12.35
N LEU A 173 6.78 12.75 11.16
CA LEU A 173 8.05 12.63 10.46
C LEU A 173 8.75 14.00 10.37
N LYS A 174 10.06 14.00 10.60
CA LYS A 174 10.94 15.15 10.39
C LYS A 174 12.09 14.74 9.50
N ALA A 175 12.55 15.62 8.64
CA ALA A 175 13.71 15.36 7.81
C ALA A 175 14.63 16.56 7.73
N ARG A 176 15.93 16.26 7.56
CA ARG A 176 16.97 17.28 7.43
C ARG A 176 17.76 17.02 6.14
N PRO A 177 17.92 18.03 5.25
CA PRO A 177 18.85 17.92 4.14
C PRO A 177 20.29 17.87 4.65
N GLU A 178 21.18 17.21 3.91
CA GLU A 178 22.61 17.23 4.17
C GLU A 178 23.17 18.63 3.97
N ASN A 179 22.93 19.22 2.79
CA ASN A 179 23.29 20.59 2.50
C ASN A 179 22.34 21.26 1.48
N ILE A 180 21.31 21.97 1.97
CA ILE A 180 20.33 22.65 1.11
C ILE A 180 20.93 23.83 0.33
N LEU A 181 22.07 24.37 0.77
CA LEU A 181 22.71 25.54 0.13
C LEU A 181 23.19 25.22 -1.29
N VAL A 182 23.51 23.94 -1.56
CA VAL A 182 23.84 23.45 -2.91
C VAL A 182 22.66 23.63 -3.88
N PHE A 183 21.43 23.35 -3.43
CA PHE A 183 20.23 23.60 -4.25
C PHE A 183 20.00 25.10 -4.48
N LEU A 184 20.32 25.93 -3.49
CA LEU A 184 20.20 27.39 -3.58
C LEU A 184 21.33 28.04 -4.40
N GLY A 185 22.35 27.28 -4.81
CA GLY A 185 23.51 27.79 -5.55
C GLY A 185 24.43 28.68 -4.73
N LEU A 186 24.39 28.58 -3.40
CA LEU A 186 25.30 29.31 -2.50
C LEU A 186 26.61 28.54 -2.26
N GLU A 187 26.61 27.24 -2.57
CA GLU A 187 27.77 26.35 -2.51
C GLU A 187 27.78 25.42 -3.74
N ASP A 188 28.97 25.17 -4.30
CA ASP A 188 29.13 24.37 -5.53
C ASP A 188 29.29 22.85 -5.26
N GLU A 189 29.70 22.47 -4.05
CA GLU A 189 29.97 21.09 -3.66
C GLU A 189 29.05 20.63 -2.51
N GLY A 190 28.73 19.33 -2.50
CA GLY A 190 27.91 18.70 -1.46
C GLY A 190 26.66 18.00 -2.01
N ASN A 191 25.77 17.60 -1.12
CA ASN A 191 24.56 16.86 -1.45
C ASN A 191 23.31 17.60 -0.92
N PRO A 192 22.37 18.03 -1.79
CA PRO A 192 21.14 18.67 -1.35
C PRO A 192 20.06 17.67 -0.89
N GLY A 193 20.32 16.37 -1.00
CA GLY A 193 19.43 15.31 -0.55
C GLY A 193 19.25 15.24 0.96
N LEU A 194 18.32 14.41 1.41
CA LEU A 194 18.05 14.19 2.83
C LEU A 194 19.21 13.43 3.49
N ALA A 195 19.73 13.95 4.61
CA ALA A 195 20.68 13.27 5.48
C ALA A 195 19.97 12.33 6.45
N THR A 196 18.85 12.79 7.04
CA THR A 196 18.12 12.06 8.06
C THR A 196 16.62 12.22 7.87
N ILE A 197 15.89 11.14 8.16
CA ILE A 197 14.44 11.15 8.39
C ILE A 197 14.23 10.49 9.74
N GLU A 198 13.57 11.18 10.66
CA GLU A 198 13.25 10.72 12.00
C GLU A 198 11.74 10.66 12.16
N GLY A 199 11.25 9.62 12.85
CA GLY A 199 9.83 9.37 13.01
C GLY A 199 9.45 9.04 14.44
N THR A 200 8.27 9.49 14.86
CA THR A 200 7.63 9.08 16.11
C THR A 200 6.24 8.55 15.81
N LEU A 201 6.03 7.28 16.16
CA LEU A 201 4.76 6.59 16.02
C LEU A 201 3.97 6.70 17.33
N TYR A 202 2.76 7.22 17.25
CA TYR A 202 1.76 7.17 18.31
C TYR A 202 0.67 6.17 17.88
N ILE A 203 0.43 5.17 18.72
CA ILE A 203 -0.48 4.08 18.38
C ILE A 203 -1.29 3.67 19.62
N ASP A 204 -2.58 3.39 19.40
CA ASP A 204 -3.48 2.85 20.40
C ASP A 204 -4.10 1.55 19.85
N ALA A 205 -3.75 0.42 20.49
CA ALA A 205 -4.25 -0.91 20.17
C ALA A 205 -4.21 -1.80 21.42
N GLU A 206 -5.14 -2.75 21.53
CA GLU A 206 -5.23 -3.69 22.66
C GLU A 206 -4.31 -4.91 22.48
N VAL A 207 -3.01 -4.68 22.44
CA VAL A 207 -1.98 -5.73 22.35
C VAL A 207 -0.70 -5.30 23.08
N ASP A 208 0.16 -6.27 23.41
CA ASP A 208 1.44 -6.01 24.07
C ASP A 208 2.39 -5.19 23.17
N ASP A 209 3.20 -4.32 23.77
CA ASP A 209 4.16 -3.45 23.07
C ASP A 209 5.11 -4.24 22.15
N GLY A 210 5.54 -5.44 22.56
CA GLY A 210 6.40 -6.30 21.74
C GLY A 210 5.75 -6.72 20.41
N VAL A 211 4.41 -6.90 20.38
CA VAL A 211 3.68 -7.20 19.15
C VAL A 211 3.65 -5.99 18.23
N ILE A 212 3.47 -4.79 18.79
CA ILE A 212 3.50 -3.53 18.05
C ILE A 212 4.89 -3.29 17.45
N GLU A 213 5.96 -3.49 18.23
CA GLU A 213 7.34 -3.35 17.76
C GLU A 213 7.64 -4.33 16.61
N GLU A 214 7.22 -5.59 16.73
CA GLU A 214 7.40 -6.59 15.67
C GLU A 214 6.69 -6.16 14.37
N LEU A 215 5.42 -5.75 14.47
CA LEU A 215 4.64 -5.25 13.35
C LEU A 215 5.27 -4.02 12.70
N TRP A 216 5.80 -3.11 13.52
CA TRP A 216 6.45 -1.90 13.05
C TRP A 216 7.75 -2.21 12.30
N GLN A 217 8.60 -3.07 12.83
CA GLN A 217 9.83 -3.50 12.15
C GLN A 217 9.53 -4.20 10.83
N GLU A 218 8.52 -5.08 10.80
CA GLU A 218 8.08 -5.72 9.56
C GLU A 218 7.55 -4.69 8.54
N THR A 219 6.83 -3.67 9.01
CA THR A 219 6.33 -2.57 8.17
C THR A 219 7.45 -1.77 7.55
N LEU A 220 8.44 -1.35 8.33
CA LEU A 220 9.64 -0.65 7.84
C LEU A 220 10.40 -1.51 6.80
N ALA A 221 10.60 -2.79 7.09
CA ALA A 221 11.35 -3.70 6.23
C ALA A 221 10.67 -3.97 4.87
N ARG A 222 9.34 -3.85 4.80
CA ARG A 222 8.57 -4.19 3.58
C ARG A 222 7.93 -2.98 2.89
N SER A 223 7.96 -1.80 3.52
CA SER A 223 7.41 -0.56 2.97
C SER A 223 8.14 -0.16 1.68
N PRO A 224 7.44 -0.05 0.53
CA PRO A 224 8.05 0.36 -0.73
C PRO A 224 8.87 1.66 -0.60
N LEU A 225 8.34 2.68 0.08
CA LEU A 225 9.05 3.96 0.23
C LEU A 225 10.22 3.90 1.20
N THR A 226 10.14 3.09 2.27
CA THR A 226 11.31 2.84 3.12
C THR A 226 12.41 2.15 2.32
N GLN A 227 12.07 1.16 1.50
CA GLN A 227 13.03 0.47 0.64
C GLN A 227 13.58 1.40 -0.46
N THR A 228 12.78 2.34 -0.99
CA THR A 228 13.23 3.35 -1.97
C THR A 228 14.19 4.37 -1.36
N LEU A 229 13.96 4.81 -0.11
CA LEU A 229 14.79 5.84 0.53
C LEU A 229 16.08 5.28 1.14
N THR A 230 16.10 4.01 1.52
CA THR A 230 17.28 3.35 2.11
C THR A 230 18.18 2.66 1.09
N ARG A 231 17.80 2.67 -0.20
CA ARG A 231 18.58 2.08 -1.29
C ARG A 231 18.76 3.07 -2.44
N PRO A 232 19.85 2.97 -3.20
CA PRO A 232 20.04 3.80 -4.39
C PRO A 232 19.06 3.41 -5.50
N ALA A 233 18.03 4.24 -5.71
CA ALA A 233 17.20 4.17 -6.89
C ALA A 233 17.86 4.91 -8.06
N ARG A 234 17.94 4.29 -9.24
CA ARG A 234 18.51 4.93 -10.43
C ARG A 234 17.51 5.90 -11.04
N VAL A 235 17.76 7.20 -10.93
CA VAL A 235 16.98 8.26 -11.58
C VAL A 235 17.60 8.57 -12.95
N GLN A 236 16.81 8.47 -14.02
CA GLN A 236 17.21 8.81 -15.39
C GLN A 236 16.16 9.74 -15.99
N VAL A 237 16.57 10.91 -16.44
CA VAL A 237 15.71 11.94 -17.05
C VAL A 237 16.33 12.44 -18.35
N GLU A 238 15.52 12.60 -19.39
CA GLU A 238 15.94 13.06 -20.72
C GLU A 238 15.27 14.38 -21.07
N ILE A 239 16.00 15.27 -21.76
CA ILE A 239 15.46 16.51 -22.29
C ILE A 239 14.91 16.25 -23.70
N LYS A 240 13.64 16.60 -23.93
CA LYS A 240 13.02 16.62 -25.26
C LYS A 240 12.56 18.03 -25.58
N ARG A 241 12.99 18.56 -26.73
CA ARG A 241 12.50 19.84 -27.26
C ARG A 241 11.15 19.61 -27.93
N THR A 242 10.18 20.46 -27.61
CA THR A 242 8.83 20.48 -28.20
C THR A 242 8.68 21.65 -29.14
#